data_AF-A0A9P5J3W8-F1
#
_entry.id   AF-A0A9P5J3W8-F1
#
_cell.length_a   1.000
_cell.length_b   1.000
_cell.length_c   1.000
_cell.angle_alpha   90.00
_cell.angle_beta   90.00
_cell.angle_gamma   90.00
#
_symmetry.space_group_name_H-M   'P 1'
#
loop_
_entity.id
_entity.type
_entity.pdbx_description
1 polymer ?
#
loop_
_entity_poly.entity_id
_entity_poly.type
_entity_poly.pdbx_seq_one_letter_code
_entity_poly.pdbx_strand_id
1 'polypeptide(L)' 'MASSLTASQEEASKARLPLSYRDGCSALLVKLNASRRENGYMPWHSEHERHAYEKCQYDDYVRRMKELSKQKLAASE' A
#
# COMPACT_ATOMS: atom_id res chain seq x y z
N MET A 1 10.95 2.37 11.29
CA MET A 1 10.96 3.42 10.25
C MET A 1 9.52 3.62 9.80
N ALA A 2 8.83 4.64 10.32
CA ALA A 2 7.54 5.05 9.78
C ALA A 2 7.80 5.62 8.38
N SER A 3 7.66 4.77 7.37
CA SER A 3 7.74 5.22 5.98
C SER A 3 6.63 6.24 5.76
N SER A 4 6.90 7.31 5.01
CA SER A 4 5.92 8.36 4.68
C SER A 4 4.63 7.87 4.01
N LEU A 5 4.56 6.57 3.71
CA LEU A 5 3.49 5.86 3.01
C LEU A 5 2.60 5.03 3.97
N THR A 6 2.94 4.94 5.26
CA THR A 6 2.20 4.17 6.26
C THR A 6 1.31 5.09 7.09
N ALA A 7 0.01 4.80 7.14
CA ALA A 7 -0.93 5.56 7.95
C ALA A 7 -0.78 5.19 9.45
N SER A 8 -1.05 6.14 10.34
CA SER A 8 -1.18 5.82 11.77
C SER A 8 -2.38 4.91 12.02
N GLN A 9 -2.35 4.18 13.14
CA GLN A 9 -3.45 3.27 13.50
C GLN A 9 -4.80 4.01 13.64
N GLU A 10 -4.77 5.23 14.16
CA GLU A 10 -5.95 6.08 14.27
C GLU A 10 -6.48 6.51 12.90
N GLU A 11 -5.61 6.96 12.00
CA GLU A 11 -5.99 7.34 10.64
C GLU A 11 -6.56 6.16 9.86
N ALA A 12 -5.95 4.98 9.96
CA ALA A 12 -6.45 3.78 9.31
C ALA A 12 -7.83 3.35 9.84
N SER A 13 -8.07 3.56 11.14
CA SER A 13 -9.36 3.28 11.78
C SER A 13 -10.42 4.32 11.38
N LYS A 14 -10.07 5.61 11.35
CA LYS A 14 -10.94 6.71 10.89
C LYS A 14 -11.35 6.51 9.42
N ALA A 15 -10.41 6.11 8.57
CA ALA A 15 -10.65 5.80 7.16
C ALA A 15 -11.39 4.46 6.93
N ARG A 16 -11.68 3.70 7.99
CA ARG A 16 -12.34 2.38 7.95
C ARG A 16 -11.63 1.42 6.97
N LEU A 17 -10.30 1.43 6.98
CA LEU A 17 -9.50 0.50 6.17
C LEU A 17 -9.66 -0.94 6.67
N PRO A 18 -9.97 -1.91 5.79
CA PRO A 18 -9.95 -3.33 6.14
C PRO A 18 -8.55 -3.76 6.58
N LEU A 19 -8.48 -4.77 7.47
CA LEU A 19 -7.21 -5.21 8.07
C LEU A 19 -6.16 -5.62 7.02
N SER A 20 -6.59 -6.21 5.90
CA SER A 20 -5.72 -6.61 4.80
C SER A 20 -4.98 -5.46 4.13
N TYR A 21 -5.52 -4.24 4.21
CA TYR A 21 -4.96 -3.04 3.56
C TYR A 21 -4.27 -2.10 4.55
N ARG A 22 -4.06 -2.53 5.80
CA ARG A 22 -3.32 -1.78 6.83
C ARG A 22 -1.83 -2.12 6.78
N ASP A 23 -1.26 -2.00 5.60
CA ASP A 23 0.14 -2.31 5.33
C ASP A 23 1.00 -1.05 5.25
N GLY A 24 2.26 -1.22 4.83
CA GLY A 24 3.22 -0.13 4.68
C GLY A 24 2.82 0.94 3.66
N CYS A 25 1.83 0.67 2.80
CA CYS A 25 1.33 1.55 1.73
C CYS A 25 -0.04 2.18 2.05
N SER A 26 -0.58 1.93 3.25
CA SER A 26 -1.93 2.32 3.66
C SER A 26 -2.24 3.81 3.54
N ALA A 27 -1.27 4.72 3.71
CA ALA A 27 -1.51 6.17 3.60
C ALA A 27 -1.90 6.59 2.17
N LEU A 28 -1.34 5.93 1.15
CA LEU A 28 -1.69 6.19 -0.26
C LEU A 28 -3.12 5.74 -0.56
N LEU A 29 -3.55 4.63 0.04
CA LEU A 29 -4.90 4.11 -0.15
C LEU A 29 -5.97 5.03 0.45
N VAL A 30 -5.68 5.70 1.57
CA VAL A 30 -6.58 6.72 2.14
C VAL A 30 -6.80 7.86 1.15
N LYS A 31 -5.73 8.37 0.52
CA LYS A 31 -5.79 9.44 -0.49
C LYS A 31 -6.60 9.00 -1.72
N LEU A 32 -6.28 7.83 -2.25
CA LEU A 32 -7.00 7.25 -3.39
C LEU A 32 -8.50 7.08 -3.11
N ASN A 33 -8.86 6.63 -1.91
CA ASN A 33 -10.26 6.46 -1.53
C ASN A 33 -10.99 7.79 -1.33
N ALA A 34 -10.30 8.84 -0.88
CA ALA A 34 -10.87 10.19 -0.81
C ALA A 34 -11.19 10.73 -2.21
N SER A 35 -10.21 10.70 -3.13
CA SER A 35 -10.37 11.11 -4.52
C SER A 35 -11.45 10.31 -5.28
N ARG A 36 -11.54 9.00 -5.04
CA ARG A 36 -12.61 8.16 -5.60
C ARG A 36 -14.00 8.60 -5.13
N ARG A 37 -14.15 8.98 -3.85
CA ARG A 37 -15.43 9.46 -3.33
C ARG A 37 -15.80 10.83 -3.88
N GLU A 38 -14.83 11.72 -4.01
CA GLU A 38 -15.04 13.06 -4.57
C GLU A 38 -15.43 13.01 -6.05
N ASN A 39 -14.76 12.17 -6.83
CA ASN A 39 -14.96 12.07 -8.28
C ASN A 39 -15.99 11.01 -8.68
N GLY A 40 -16.78 10.46 -7.75
CA GLY A 40 -17.82 9.47 -8.06
C GLY A 40 -17.30 8.16 -8.66
N TYR A 41 -16.08 7.73 -8.30
CA TYR A 41 -15.43 6.51 -8.76
C TYR A 41 -15.19 6.44 -10.28
N MET A 42 -15.09 7.59 -10.94
CA MET A 42 -14.74 7.67 -12.35
C MET A 42 -13.32 7.13 -12.62
N PRO A 43 -13.14 6.13 -13.51
CA PRO A 43 -11.85 5.46 -13.69
C PRO A 43 -10.70 6.39 -14.10
N TRP A 44 -10.96 7.40 -14.94
CA TRP A 44 -9.94 8.26 -15.53
C TRP A 44 -9.38 9.34 -14.58
N HIS A 45 -10.09 9.67 -13.49
CA HIS A 45 -9.75 10.81 -12.64
C HIS A 45 -8.68 10.47 -11.59
N SER A 46 -8.66 9.22 -11.12
CA SER A 46 -7.78 8.76 -10.04
C SER A 46 -6.59 7.92 -10.54
N GLU A 47 -6.22 8.04 -11.81
CA GLU A 47 -5.15 7.26 -12.46
C GLU A 47 -3.79 7.43 -11.76
N HIS A 48 -3.39 8.67 -11.48
CA HIS A 48 -2.08 8.95 -10.89
C HIS A 48 -1.96 8.43 -9.44
N GLU A 49 -3.01 8.57 -8.63
CA GLU A 49 -3.05 8.09 -7.26
C GLU A 49 -3.12 6.56 -7.20
N ARG A 50 -3.87 5.95 -8.13
CA ARG A 50 -3.92 4.50 -8.30
C ARG A 50 -2.53 3.96 -8.62
N HIS A 51 -1.86 4.52 -9.63
CA HIS A 51 -0.53 4.07 -10.03
C HIS A 51 0.50 4.24 -8.91
N ALA A 52 0.42 5.34 -8.13
CA ALA A 52 1.30 5.53 -6.98
C ALA A 52 1.10 4.43 -5.90
N TYR A 53 -0.16 4.06 -5.62
CA TYR A 53 -0.47 2.98 -4.69
C TYR A 53 0.00 1.62 -5.21
N GLU A 54 -0.25 1.32 -6.48
CA GLU A 54 0.17 0.05 -7.11
C GLU A 54 1.69 -0.11 -7.14
N LYS A 55 2.42 0.98 -7.43
CA LYS A 55 3.89 0.98 -7.37
C LYS A 55 4.39 0.63 -5.96
N CYS A 56 3.80 1.24 -4.93
CA CYS A 56 4.18 0.94 -3.54
C CYS A 56 3.96 -0.54 -3.21
N GLN A 57 2.82 -1.10 -3.61
CA GLN A 57 2.51 -2.51 -3.41
C GLN A 57 3.47 -3.45 -4.14
N TYR A 58 3.85 -3.07 -5.36
CA TYR A 58 4.84 -3.81 -6.14
C TYR A 58 6.22 -3.81 -5.47
N ASP A 59 6.67 -2.65 -5.00
CA ASP A 59 7.95 -2.53 -4.29
C ASP A 59 7.97 -3.38 -3.00
N ASP A 60 6.85 -3.43 -2.26
CA ASP A 60 6.71 -4.30 -1.08
C ASP A 60 6.74 -5.79 -1.45
N TYR A 61 6.06 -6.18 -2.53
CA TYR A 61 6.09 -7.55 -3.04
C TYR A 61 7.52 -7.97 -3.40
N VAL A 62 8.25 -7.14 -4.15
CA VAL A 62 9.64 -7.41 -4.52
C VAL A 62 10.54 -7.51 -3.28
N ARG A 63 10.32 -6.67 -2.26
CA ARG A 63 11.02 -6.76 -0.98
C ARG A 63 10.80 -8.12 -0.31
N ARG A 64 9.55 -8.59 -0.24
CA ARG A 64 9.21 -9.91 0.33
C ARG A 64 9.81 -11.06 -0.46
N MET A 65 9.84 -10.97 -1.80
CA MET A 65 10.47 -11.97 -2.65
C MET A 65 11.99 -12.07 -2.44
N LYS A 66 12.66 -10.93 -2.28
CA LYS A 66 14.10 -10.89 -1.96
C LYS A 66 14.38 -11.52 -0.60
N GLU A 67 13.55 -11.26 0.39
CA GLU A 67 13.68 -11.86 1.73
C GLU A 67 13.52 -13.38 1.67
N LEU A 68 12.50 -13.87 0.96
CA LEU A 68 12.31 -15.31 0.74
C LEU A 68 13.51 -15.94 0.02
N SER A 69 14.08 -15.26 -0.98
CA SER A 69 15.26 -15.75 -1.69
C SER A 69 16.47 -15.91 -0.76
N LYS A 70 16.70 -14.95 0.15
CA LYS A 70 17.79 -15.04 1.14
C LYS A 70 17.59 -16.22 2.09
N GLN A 71 16.36 -16.40 2.59
CA GLN A 71 16.03 -17.51 3.48
C GLN A 71 16.23 -18.87 2.79
N LYS A 72 15.88 -18.98 1.51
CA LYS A 72 16.11 -20.19 0.71
C LYS A 72 17.59 -20.50 0.52
N LEU A 73 18.43 -19.50 0.25
CA LEU A 73 19.88 -19.67 0.12
C LEU A 73 20.50 -20.12 1.44
N ALA A 74 20.14 -19.47 2.55
CA ALA A 74 20.63 -19.82 3.88
C ALA A 74 20.18 -21.22 4.35
N ALA A 75 19.07 -21.75 3.82
CA ALA A 75 18.60 -23.10 4.12
C ALA A 75 19.21 -24.18 3.21
N SER A 76 19.87 -23.79 2.12
CA SER A 76 20.56 -24.71 1.20
C SER A 76 22.05 -24.86 1.52
N GLU A 77 22.59 -24.01 2.39
CA GLU A 77 23.90 -24.15 3.02
C GLU A 77 23.81 -25.03 4.27
#